data_AF-A0A0F2JBX4-F1
#
_entry.id   AF-A0A0F2JBX4-F1
#
_cell.length_a   1.000
_cell.length_b   1.000
_cell.length_c   1.000
_cell.angle_alpha   90.00
_cell.angle_beta   90.00
_cell.angle_gamma   90.00
#
_symmetry.space_group_name_H-M   'P 1'
#
loop_
_entity.id
_entity.type
_entity.pdbx_description
1 polymer ?
#
loop_
_entity_poly.entity_id
_entity_poly.type
_entity_poly.pdbx_seq_one_letter_code
_entity_poly.pdbx_strand_id
1 'polypeptide(L)'
;MKTKKQTILALVFGMFSVVMIGSYWLATPKETEAACGASTTSCKTCHEVKGEAPVSKKGDWHIQHAFADFCQACHLGVATETDKTKAHAGIVAKPLAQPDQTCASCHPADTATRVAKYGGSATSASTGNPTSGSSTAETATGTTPAGTGTVTPSAAANQIPPVKIPISILLTLTYPTEFLG
;
A
#
# COMPACT_ATOMS: atom_id res chain seq x y z
N MET A 1 34.45 -56.84 -15.71
CA MET A 1 34.41 -55.82 -14.63
C MET A 1 34.03 -54.41 -15.12
N LYS A 2 34.37 -54.03 -16.37
CA LYS A 2 34.10 -52.69 -16.94
C LYS A 2 32.60 -52.38 -17.11
N THR A 3 31.81 -53.35 -17.57
CA THR A 3 30.35 -53.21 -17.76
C THR A 3 29.58 -53.06 -16.44
N LYS A 4 29.92 -53.84 -15.40
CA LYS A 4 29.32 -53.70 -14.05
C LYS A 4 29.54 -52.32 -13.43
N LYS A 5 30.74 -51.72 -13.60
CA LYS A 5 31.01 -50.34 -13.13
C LYS A 5 30.19 -49.29 -13.90
N GLN A 6 30.00 -49.48 -15.21
CA GLN A 6 29.18 -48.57 -16.03
C GLN A 6 27.69 -48.66 -15.67
N THR A 7 27.17 -49.86 -15.40
CA THR A 7 25.78 -50.05 -14.95
C THR A 7 25.54 -49.44 -13.57
N ILE A 8 26.47 -49.62 -12.62
CA ILE A 8 26.38 -49.00 -11.29
C ILE A 8 26.43 -47.46 -11.40
N LEU A 9 27.31 -46.92 -12.23
CA LEU A 9 27.41 -45.47 -12.43
C LEU A 9 26.11 -44.89 -13.05
N ALA A 10 25.52 -45.58 -14.02
CA ALA A 10 24.27 -45.17 -14.65
C ALA A 10 23.09 -45.17 -13.66
N LEU A 11 23.00 -46.16 -12.77
CA LEU A 11 21.96 -46.22 -11.74
C LEU A 11 22.10 -45.08 -10.71
N VAL A 12 23.33 -44.77 -10.29
CA VAL A 12 23.58 -43.67 -9.34
C VAL A 12 23.20 -42.33 -9.97
N PHE A 13 23.59 -42.06 -11.22
CA PHE A 13 23.22 -40.83 -11.91
C PHE A 13 21.71 -40.74 -12.18
N GLY A 14 21.07 -41.84 -12.54
CA GLY A 14 19.61 -41.90 -12.74
C GLY A 14 18.85 -41.58 -11.46
N MET A 15 19.24 -42.20 -10.34
CA MET A 15 18.62 -41.93 -9.04
C MET A 15 18.82 -40.48 -8.59
N PHE A 16 20.03 -39.93 -8.81
CA PHE A 16 20.31 -38.54 -8.48
C PHE A 16 19.48 -37.56 -9.32
N SER A 17 19.28 -37.86 -10.61
CA SER A 17 18.47 -37.05 -11.51
C SER A 17 16.99 -37.03 -11.10
N VAL A 18 16.43 -38.20 -10.76
CA VAL A 18 15.04 -38.30 -10.28
C VAL A 18 14.85 -37.54 -8.96
N VAL A 19 15.80 -37.63 -8.04
CA VAL A 19 15.75 -36.88 -6.77
C VAL A 19 15.82 -35.37 -7.00
N MET A 20 16.72 -34.90 -7.88
CA MET A 20 16.84 -33.47 -8.19
C MET A 20 15.58 -32.92 -8.85
N ILE A 21 15.03 -33.63 -9.84
CA ILE A 21 13.79 -33.23 -10.51
C ILE A 21 12.62 -33.25 -9.49
N GLY A 22 12.46 -34.33 -8.72
CA GLY A 22 11.41 -34.41 -7.70
C GLY A 22 11.50 -33.28 -6.66
N SER A 23 12.71 -32.96 -6.19
CA SER A 23 12.95 -31.86 -5.24
C SER A 23 12.56 -30.50 -5.79
N TYR A 24 12.73 -30.29 -7.10
CA TYR A 24 12.32 -29.06 -7.78
C TYR A 24 10.80 -28.90 -7.84
N TRP A 25 10.06 -30.02 -7.98
CA TRP A 25 8.59 -30.02 -8.00
C TRP A 25 7.97 -29.93 -6.59
N LEU A 26 8.69 -30.33 -5.54
CA LEU A 26 8.27 -30.14 -4.14
C LEU A 26 8.74 -28.81 -3.54
N ALA A 27 9.44 -27.98 -4.31
CA ALA A 27 9.71 -26.61 -3.88
C ALA A 27 8.36 -25.87 -3.79
N THR A 28 7.88 -25.66 -2.56
CA THR A 28 6.76 -24.76 -2.32
C THR A 28 7.09 -23.41 -2.97
N PRO A 29 6.12 -22.74 -3.63
CA PRO A 29 6.33 -21.37 -4.06
C PRO A 29 6.80 -20.60 -2.83
N LYS A 30 8.03 -20.09 -2.91
CA LYS A 30 8.47 -19.07 -1.97
C LYS A 30 7.51 -17.94 -2.26
N GLU A 31 6.73 -17.52 -1.27
CA GLU A 31 6.03 -16.24 -1.35
C GLU A 31 7.08 -15.27 -1.86
N THR A 32 6.94 -14.83 -3.12
CA THR A 32 7.72 -13.71 -3.57
C THR A 32 7.26 -12.61 -2.64
N GLU A 33 8.12 -12.23 -1.70
CA GLU A 33 8.04 -11.00 -0.93
C GLU A 33 7.98 -9.87 -1.96
N ALA A 34 6.80 -9.67 -2.54
CA ALA A 34 6.52 -8.57 -3.42
C ALA A 34 6.66 -7.33 -2.55
N ALA A 35 7.84 -6.72 -2.56
CA ALA A 35 8.15 -5.51 -1.81
C ALA A 35 7.90 -5.56 -0.27
N CYS A 36 7.75 -6.73 0.35
CA CYS A 36 7.64 -6.84 1.81
C CYS A 36 9.00 -6.50 2.44
N GLY A 37 9.16 -5.24 2.85
CA GLY A 37 10.37 -4.71 3.48
C GLY A 37 11.07 -3.57 2.71
N ALA A 38 10.74 -3.34 1.44
CA ALA A 38 11.30 -2.21 0.69
C ALA A 38 10.65 -0.86 1.07
N SER A 39 9.45 -0.91 1.67
CA SER A 39 8.67 0.28 2.04
C SER A 39 7.84 0.07 3.32
N THR A 40 8.33 -0.70 4.30
CA THR A 40 7.61 -0.83 5.59
C THR A 40 7.80 0.44 6.41
N THR A 41 6.74 1.21 6.57
CA THR A 41 6.63 2.34 7.47
C THR A 41 6.82 1.88 8.92
N SER A 42 7.35 2.76 9.76
CA SER A 42 7.41 2.53 11.20
C SER A 42 6.02 2.25 11.81
N CYS A 43 4.97 2.77 11.16
CA CYS A 43 3.57 2.52 11.51
C CYS A 43 3.26 1.02 11.46
N LYS A 44 3.52 0.35 10.33
CA LYS A 44 3.26 -1.09 10.16
C LYS A 44 4.10 -1.93 11.11
N THR A 45 5.37 -1.56 11.31
CA THR A 45 6.27 -2.26 12.23
C THR A 45 5.73 -2.25 13.66
N CYS A 46 5.27 -1.12 14.17
CA CYS A 46 4.73 -1.06 15.54
C CYS A 46 3.31 -1.62 15.64
N HIS A 47 2.39 -1.20 14.76
CA HIS A 47 0.98 -1.53 14.91
C HIS A 47 0.64 -2.96 14.49
N GLU A 48 1.26 -3.48 13.44
CA GLU A 48 0.89 -4.77 12.86
C GLU A 48 1.90 -5.87 13.16
N VAL A 49 3.21 -5.58 13.08
CA VAL A 49 4.25 -6.58 13.35
C VAL A 49 4.45 -6.79 14.85
N LYS A 50 4.64 -5.72 15.63
CA LYS A 50 4.69 -5.81 17.10
C LYS A 50 3.30 -5.96 17.74
N GLY A 51 2.24 -5.65 17.00
CA GLY A 51 0.87 -5.78 17.48
C GLY A 51 0.44 -4.69 18.45
N GLU A 52 1.06 -3.52 18.42
CA GLU A 52 0.62 -2.37 19.23
C GLU A 52 -0.66 -1.77 18.61
N ALA A 53 -1.84 -2.28 18.96
CA ALA A 53 -3.11 -1.88 18.34
C ALA A 53 -3.19 -2.17 16.82
N PRO A 54 -3.18 -3.45 16.42
CA PRO A 54 -3.32 -3.84 15.01
C PRO A 54 -4.72 -3.52 14.50
N VAL A 55 -4.81 -3.02 13.27
CA VAL A 55 -6.08 -2.60 12.63
C VAL A 55 -6.28 -3.22 11.26
N SER A 56 -5.25 -3.76 10.62
CA SER A 56 -5.30 -4.28 9.24
C SER A 56 -6.33 -5.40 9.03
N LYS A 57 -6.77 -6.06 10.11
CA LYS A 57 -7.79 -7.11 10.10
C LYS A 57 -9.11 -6.70 10.78
N LYS A 58 -9.32 -5.40 11.04
CA LYS A 58 -10.46 -4.89 11.80
C LYS A 58 -11.35 -3.98 10.96
N GLY A 59 -12.60 -4.41 10.79
CA GLY A 59 -13.62 -3.68 10.06
C GLY A 59 -13.38 -3.66 8.56
N ASP A 60 -14.45 -3.44 7.81
CA ASP A 60 -14.43 -3.58 6.36
C ASP A 60 -13.46 -2.60 5.68
N TRP A 61 -13.35 -1.38 6.23
CA TRP A 61 -12.45 -0.35 5.68
C TRP A 61 -10.99 -0.79 5.69
N HIS A 62 -10.44 -1.16 6.86
CA HIS A 62 -9.03 -1.54 6.96
C HIS A 62 -8.75 -2.84 6.22
N ILE A 63 -9.65 -3.83 6.27
CA ILE A 63 -9.46 -5.09 5.53
C ILE A 63 -9.29 -4.83 4.03
N GLN A 64 -10.04 -3.88 3.48
CA GLN A 64 -9.99 -3.54 2.05
C GLN A 64 -8.83 -2.62 1.66
N HIS A 65 -8.25 -1.87 2.60
CA HIS A 65 -7.25 -0.84 2.31
C HIS A 65 -5.87 -1.10 2.95
N ALA A 66 -5.72 -2.15 3.76
CA ALA A 66 -4.46 -2.51 4.43
C ALA A 66 -3.67 -3.63 3.72
N PHE A 67 -3.96 -3.87 2.44
CA PHE A 67 -3.23 -4.85 1.61
C PHE A 67 -1.78 -4.46 1.36
N ALA A 68 -1.47 -3.16 1.44
CA ALA A 68 -0.11 -2.62 1.38
C ALA A 68 0.11 -1.62 2.52
N ASP A 69 1.32 -1.08 2.62
CA ASP A 69 1.69 -0.13 3.66
C ASP A 69 1.28 1.30 3.33
N PHE A 70 -0.03 1.56 3.48
CA PHE A 70 -0.64 2.87 3.24
C PHE A 70 -1.07 3.58 4.52
N CYS A 71 -0.53 3.19 5.67
CA CYS A 71 -0.89 3.79 6.95
C CYS A 71 -0.75 5.33 6.89
N GLN A 72 0.36 5.83 6.34
CA GLN A 72 0.62 7.26 6.21
C GLN A 72 -0.29 7.95 5.17
N ALA A 73 -0.76 7.25 4.13
CA ALA A 73 -1.61 7.86 3.12
C ALA A 73 -2.97 8.29 3.68
N CYS A 74 -3.50 7.51 4.64
CA CYS A 74 -4.78 7.79 5.29
C CYS A 74 -4.62 8.54 6.61
N HIS A 75 -3.64 8.13 7.43
CA HIS A 75 -3.47 8.68 8.78
C HIS A 75 -2.43 9.81 8.83
N LEU A 76 -1.74 10.13 7.74
CA LEU A 76 -0.60 11.05 7.75
C LEU A 76 0.48 10.57 8.74
N GLY A 77 1.14 11.50 9.43
CA GLY A 77 2.27 11.19 10.31
C GLY A 77 3.60 11.06 9.56
N VAL A 78 4.61 10.60 10.28
CA VAL A 78 5.99 10.51 9.79
C VAL A 78 6.41 9.05 9.75
N ALA A 79 6.17 8.41 8.60
CA ALA A 79 6.38 6.96 8.40
C ALA A 79 7.82 6.47 8.59
N THR A 80 8.80 7.38 8.58
CA THR A 80 10.21 7.05 8.74
C THR A 80 10.71 7.20 10.19
N GLU A 81 9.91 7.81 11.07
CA GLU A 81 10.28 8.03 12.46
C GLU A 81 9.92 6.84 13.34
N THR A 82 10.83 6.43 14.20
CA THR A 82 10.63 5.30 15.13
C THR A 82 10.31 5.73 16.55
N ASP A 83 10.54 7.02 16.87
CA ASP A 83 10.05 7.62 18.10
C ASP A 83 8.54 7.81 18.02
N LYS A 84 7.81 7.33 19.04
CA LYS A 84 6.35 7.36 19.05
C LYS A 84 5.78 8.76 18.89
N THR A 85 6.37 9.76 19.54
CA THR A 85 5.84 11.13 19.51
C THR A 85 6.09 11.77 18.14
N LYS A 86 7.29 11.57 17.57
CA LYS A 86 7.64 12.09 16.24
C LYS A 86 6.87 11.40 15.12
N ALA A 87 6.69 10.08 15.21
CA ALA A 87 5.94 9.31 14.21
C ALA A 87 4.47 9.74 14.13
N HIS A 88 3.86 10.07 15.27
CA HIS A 88 2.48 10.53 15.35
C HIS A 88 2.31 12.05 15.12
N ALA A 89 3.37 12.79 14.82
CA ALA A 89 3.25 14.22 14.56
C ALA A 89 2.37 14.46 13.32
N GLY A 90 1.24 15.17 13.50
CA GLY A 90 0.31 15.48 12.41
C GLY A 90 -0.61 14.33 11.99
N ILE A 91 -0.78 13.30 12.82
CA ILE A 91 -1.70 12.19 12.53
C ILE A 91 -3.16 12.64 12.44
N VAL A 92 -3.87 12.13 11.43
CA VAL A 92 -5.33 12.14 11.34
C VAL A 92 -5.87 10.83 11.93
N ALA A 93 -6.47 10.91 13.13
CA ALA A 93 -6.99 9.72 13.82
C ALA A 93 -8.22 9.10 13.14
N LYS A 94 -9.01 9.90 12.41
CA LYS A 94 -10.25 9.47 11.75
C LYS A 94 -10.27 9.92 10.28
N PRO A 95 -9.63 9.16 9.36
CA PRO A 95 -9.54 9.55 7.95
C PRO A 95 -10.91 9.78 7.29
N LEU A 96 -11.92 8.98 7.64
CA LEU A 96 -13.28 9.11 7.10
C LEU A 96 -13.98 10.44 7.47
N ALA A 97 -13.47 11.17 8.46
CA ALA A 97 -13.97 12.50 8.83
C ALA A 97 -13.30 13.64 8.04
N GLN A 98 -12.21 13.35 7.32
CA GLN A 98 -11.47 14.31 6.48
C GLN A 98 -11.13 13.70 5.11
N PRO A 99 -12.13 13.17 4.39
CA PRO A 99 -11.90 12.37 3.19
C PRO A 99 -11.27 13.16 2.04
N ASP A 100 -11.47 14.48 2.01
CA ASP A 100 -10.86 15.36 1.01
C ASP A 100 -9.32 15.39 1.13
N GLN A 101 -8.79 15.16 2.34
CA GLN A 101 -7.35 15.12 2.60
C GLN A 101 -6.76 13.71 2.49
N THR A 102 -7.54 12.69 2.84
CA THR A 102 -7.02 11.32 3.05
C THR A 102 -7.44 10.33 1.98
N CYS A 103 -8.40 10.67 1.11
CA CYS A 103 -8.98 9.76 0.13
C CYS A 103 -8.87 10.28 -1.32
N ALA A 104 -8.94 11.60 -1.51
CA ALA A 104 -8.99 12.22 -2.83
C ALA A 104 -7.75 11.96 -3.71
N SER A 105 -6.59 11.67 -3.12
CA SER A 105 -5.38 11.33 -3.87
C SER A 105 -5.51 10.04 -4.69
N CYS A 106 -6.28 9.06 -4.20
CA CYS A 106 -6.54 7.80 -4.88
C CYS A 106 -7.94 7.75 -5.52
N HIS A 107 -8.89 8.51 -4.98
CA HIS A 107 -10.29 8.52 -5.39
C HIS A 107 -10.81 9.92 -5.76
N PRO A 108 -10.14 10.67 -6.66
CA PRO A 108 -10.47 12.07 -6.90
C PRO A 108 -11.88 12.27 -7.49
N ALA A 109 -12.38 11.30 -8.25
CA ALA A 109 -13.67 11.41 -8.93
C ALA A 109 -14.86 10.92 -8.09
N ASP A 110 -14.63 10.08 -7.07
CA ASP A 110 -15.69 9.34 -6.37
C ASP A 110 -15.48 9.26 -4.85
N THR A 111 -14.65 10.14 -4.27
CA THR A 111 -14.39 10.20 -2.83
C THR A 111 -15.68 10.20 -2.01
N ALA A 112 -16.62 11.11 -2.29
CA ALA A 112 -17.87 11.23 -1.54
C ALA A 112 -18.68 9.93 -1.52
N THR A 113 -18.85 9.30 -2.69
CA THR A 113 -19.61 8.05 -2.83
C THR A 113 -18.92 6.90 -2.10
N ARG A 114 -17.59 6.80 -2.17
CA ARG A 114 -16.85 5.73 -1.51
C ARG A 114 -16.86 5.84 -0.01
N VAL A 115 -16.62 7.03 0.53
CA VAL A 115 -16.53 7.21 2.00
C VAL A 115 -17.89 7.06 2.68
N ALA A 116 -18.98 7.39 1.98
CA ALA A 116 -20.34 7.15 2.46
C ALA A 116 -20.60 5.67 2.79
N LYS A 117 -20.01 4.73 2.03
CA LYS A 117 -20.13 3.28 2.28
C LYS A 117 -19.58 2.86 3.65
N TYR A 118 -18.67 3.65 4.22
CA TYR A 118 -18.04 3.39 5.51
C TYR A 118 -18.48 4.38 6.60
N GLY A 119 -19.55 5.16 6.35
CA GLY A 119 -20.08 6.14 7.29
C GLY A 119 -19.31 7.47 7.34
N GLY A 120 -18.42 7.72 6.37
CA GLY A 120 -17.79 9.02 6.16
C GLY A 120 -18.68 9.99 5.38
N SER A 121 -18.31 11.27 5.36
CA SER A 121 -18.99 12.29 4.56
C SER A 121 -17.96 13.26 4.01
N ALA A 122 -17.87 13.36 2.69
CA ALA A 122 -17.04 14.37 2.03
C ALA A 122 -17.87 15.64 1.83
N THR A 123 -17.26 16.80 2.02
CA THR A 123 -17.87 18.04 1.55
C THR A 123 -17.47 18.14 0.09
N SER A 124 -18.39 17.87 -0.85
CA SER A 124 -18.07 17.98 -2.27
C SER A 124 -17.37 19.31 -2.55
N ALA A 125 -16.07 19.27 -2.86
CA ALA A 125 -15.37 20.43 -3.33
C ALA A 125 -15.99 20.78 -4.69
N SER A 126 -16.69 21.92 -4.73
CA SER A 126 -17.23 22.49 -5.95
C SER A 126 -16.11 22.63 -7.00
N THR A 127 -16.42 22.28 -8.24
CA THR A 127 -15.61 22.56 -9.42
C THR A 127 -15.23 24.04 -9.45
N GLY A 128 -14.02 24.38 -8.99
CA GLY A 128 -13.48 25.73 -8.94
C GLY A 128 -12.12 25.79 -9.62
N ASN A 129 -12.11 26.32 -10.85
CA ASN A 129 -10.92 26.69 -11.63
C ASN A 129 -10.03 27.69 -10.83
N PRO A 130 -8.69 27.67 -10.96
CA PRO A 130 -7.84 28.60 -10.23
C PRO A 130 -7.87 29.96 -10.94
N THR A 131 -8.61 30.92 -10.39
CA THR A 131 -8.47 32.33 -10.75
C THR A 131 -7.76 33.07 -9.63
N SER A 132 -6.68 33.74 -10.00
CA SER A 132 -5.86 34.62 -9.18
C SER A 132 -6.65 35.79 -8.59
N GLY A 133 -6.25 36.25 -7.40
CA GLY A 133 -6.69 37.50 -6.76
C GLY A 133 -6.28 37.49 -5.29
N SER A 134 -5.07 37.95 -4.96
CA SER A 134 -4.74 39.33 -4.58
C SER A 134 -5.32 39.76 -3.23
N SER A 135 -4.40 40.18 -2.37
CA SER A 135 -4.55 40.51 -0.95
C SER A 135 -5.58 41.60 -0.69
N THR A 136 -6.31 41.46 0.41
CA THR A 136 -6.71 42.61 1.25
C THR A 136 -6.71 42.14 2.70
N ALA A 137 -5.99 42.89 3.54
CA ALA A 137 -5.94 42.69 4.97
C ALA A 137 -7.23 43.22 5.61
N GLU A 138 -7.78 42.48 6.55
CA GLU A 138 -8.67 43.05 7.56
C GLU A 138 -8.40 42.40 8.92
N THR A 139 -8.21 43.25 9.92
CA THR A 139 -7.88 42.93 11.31
C THR A 139 -9.18 42.86 12.10
N ALA A 140 -9.43 41.74 12.80
CA ALA A 140 -10.26 41.72 14.01
C ALA A 140 -9.89 40.55 14.92
N THR A 141 -9.76 40.88 16.20
CA THR A 141 -9.19 40.14 17.32
C THR A 141 -10.08 39.03 17.86
N GLY A 142 -9.46 37.91 18.26
CA GLY A 142 -9.82 37.19 19.49
C GLY A 142 -10.64 35.91 19.35
N THR A 143 -9.96 34.78 19.17
CA THR A 143 -10.07 33.53 19.96
C THR A 143 -9.14 32.51 19.32
N THR A 144 -8.25 31.91 20.10
CA THR A 144 -7.33 30.85 19.64
C THR A 144 -8.06 29.50 19.64
N PRO A 145 -8.11 28.79 18.49
CA PRO A 145 -7.99 27.35 18.46
C PRO A 145 -6.61 26.96 17.93
N ALA A 146 -6.08 25.89 18.50
CA ALA A 146 -4.76 25.35 18.25
C ALA A 146 -4.44 25.18 16.75
N GLY A 147 -3.31 25.77 16.36
CA GLY A 147 -2.45 25.44 15.22
C GLY A 147 -3.09 24.78 14.01
N THR A 148 -3.53 25.59 13.05
CA THR A 148 -3.37 25.25 11.63
C THR A 148 -1.88 25.31 11.30
N GLY A 149 -1.12 24.35 11.82
CA GLY A 149 0.22 24.08 11.30
C GLY A 149 0.02 23.50 9.92
N THR A 150 0.47 24.20 8.89
CA THR A 150 0.71 23.61 7.58
C THR A 150 1.79 22.54 7.80
N VAL A 151 1.38 21.33 8.14
CA VAL A 151 2.28 20.19 8.20
C VAL A 151 2.60 19.86 6.75
N THR A 152 3.81 20.24 6.33
CA THR A 152 4.36 19.75 5.07
C THR A 152 4.33 18.23 5.16
N PRO A 153 3.59 17.53 4.28
CA PRO A 153 3.64 16.07 4.24
C PRO A 153 5.10 15.65 4.14
N SER A 154 5.50 14.61 4.88
CA SER A 154 6.83 14.01 4.67
C SER A 154 7.01 13.77 3.17
N ALA A 155 8.20 14.06 2.63
CA ALA A 155 8.50 13.84 1.20
C ALA A 155 8.16 12.41 0.75
N ALA A 156 8.09 11.45 1.68
CA ALA A 156 7.59 10.09 1.48
C ALA A 156 6.14 10.00 0.96
N ALA A 157 5.26 10.97 1.28
CA ALA A 157 3.90 11.04 0.74
C ALA A 157 3.88 11.26 -0.79
N ASN A 158 4.95 11.84 -1.34
CA ASN A 158 5.14 12.04 -2.78
C ASN A 158 5.95 10.92 -3.45
N GLN A 159 6.30 9.85 -2.73
CA GLN A 159 7.09 8.73 -3.27
C GLN A 159 6.25 7.58 -3.80
N ILE A 160 5.01 7.83 -4.26
CA ILE A 160 4.37 6.87 -5.16
C ILE A 160 4.99 7.10 -6.54
N PRO A 161 5.96 6.27 -7.02
CA PRO A 161 6.43 6.42 -8.38
C PRO A 161 5.24 6.21 -9.32
N PRO A 162 5.13 6.97 -10.42
CA PRO A 162 4.13 6.67 -11.44
C PRO A 162 4.38 5.24 -11.91
N VAL A 163 3.45 4.34 -11.62
CA VAL A 163 3.49 2.99 -12.18
C VAL A 163 3.27 3.15 -13.68
N LYS A 164 4.36 3.24 -14.44
CA LYS A 164 4.32 3.00 -15.89
C LYS A 164 4.06 1.52 -16.06
N ILE A 165 2.79 1.12 -16.04
CA ILE A 165 2.39 -0.21 -16.51
C ILE A 165 2.73 -0.23 -18.00
N PRO A 166 3.70 -1.06 -18.46
CA PRO A 166 3.95 -1.18 -19.89
C PRO A 166 2.70 -1.78 -20.54
N ILE A 167 2.21 -1.12 -21.60
CA ILE A 167 1.00 -1.47 -22.35
C ILE A 167 0.99 -2.95 -22.79
N SER A 168 2.16 -3.60 -22.90
CA SER A 168 2.28 -5.03 -23.19
C SER A 168 1.67 -5.98 -22.15
N ILE A 169 1.43 -5.54 -20.91
CA ILE A 169 0.78 -6.36 -19.86
C ILE A 169 -0.75 -6.28 -19.97
N LEU A 170 -1.30 -5.27 -20.65
CA LEU A 170 -2.75 -5.07 -20.76
C LEU A 170 -3.41 -6.01 -21.78
N LEU A 171 -2.63 -6.62 -22.69
CA LEU A 171 -3.16 -7.49 -23.75
C LEU A 171 -3.33 -8.96 -23.33
N THR A 172 -2.76 -9.40 -22.21
CA THR A 172 -2.85 -10.80 -21.75
C THR A 172 -4.03 -11.06 -20.81
N LEU A 173 -4.76 -10.02 -20.39
CA LEU A 173 -5.89 -10.13 -19.46
C LEU A 173 -7.27 -10.12 -20.13
N THR A 174 -7.35 -9.98 -21.46
CA THR A 174 -8.63 -9.84 -22.18
C THR A 174 -9.08 -11.05 -22.99
N TYR A 175 -8.36 -12.18 -23.00
CA TYR A 175 -8.84 -13.39 -23.67
C TYR A 175 -8.51 -14.68 -22.88
N PRO A 176 -9.48 -15.25 -22.14
CA PRO A 176 -9.43 -16.68 -21.83
C PRO A 176 -9.72 -17.46 -23.11
N THR A 177 -8.70 -18.07 -23.71
CA THR A 177 -8.85 -19.08 -24.76
C THR A 177 -9.19 -20.44 -24.14
N GLU A 178 -10.39 -20.59 -23.57
CA GLU A 178 -10.86 -21.87 -23.02
C GLU A 178 -12.38 -22.02 -23.23
N PHE A 179 -12.84 -21.91 -24.48
CA PHE A 179 -14.17 -22.39 -24.90
C PHE A 179 -14.11 -22.72 -26.39
N LEU A 180 -13.72 -23.96 -26.72
CA LEU A 180 -14.11 -24.75 -27.89
C LEU A 180 -13.34 -26.08 -27.85
N GLY A 181 -13.99 -27.10 -27.30
CA GLY A 181 -13.60 -28.51 -27.31
C GLY A 181 -14.82 -29.33 -26.96
#